data_AF-A0A2E4L1Z8-F1
#
_entry.id   AF-A0A2E4L1Z8-F1
#
_cell.length_a   1.000
_cell.length_b   1.000
_cell.length_c   1.000
_cell.angle_alpha   90.00
_cell.angle_beta   90.00
_cell.angle_gamma   90.00
#
_symmetry.space_group_name_H-M   'P 1'
#
loop_
_entity.id
_entity.type
_entity.pdbx_description
1 polymer ?
#
loop_
_entity_poly.entity_id
_entity_poly.type
_entity_poly.pdbx_seq_one_letter_code
_entity_poly.pdbx_strand_id
1 'polypeptide(L)'
;MRARMALSHVGISVELREILLSDRPDELYAISPKGTVPVLELPDGRVIDESFDIMKWALSQTQTDWMEIDLDKQLAMIKVNDEEFKPWLNKYKYHERHREHPQKFYQGKCAEILSTYETILNTNSYLMGKKAQWTDVAILPFVRQFAHVDLPYFEKKFISLNQWLEGWKGSGLFQSVMKKYIQWQPDHVPLIVSF
;
A
#
# COMPACT_ATOMS: atom_id res chain seq x y z
N MET A 1 -5.18 0.56 -1.45
CA MET A 1 -4.30 1.63 -1.96
C MET A 1 -3.27 1.09 -2.94
N ARG A 2 -2.19 0.39 -2.52
CA ARG A 2 -1.11 -0.07 -3.42
C ARG A 2 -1.57 -0.87 -4.65
N ALA A 3 -2.53 -1.79 -4.47
CA ALA A 3 -3.15 -2.53 -5.58
C ALA A 3 -3.83 -1.61 -6.61
N ARG A 4 -4.63 -0.64 -6.16
CA ARG A 4 -5.28 0.35 -7.06
C ARG A 4 -4.25 1.18 -7.81
N MET A 5 -3.15 1.57 -7.16
CA MET A 5 -2.08 2.35 -7.80
C MET A 5 -1.38 1.54 -8.90
N ALA A 6 -1.10 0.26 -8.66
CA ALA A 6 -0.55 -0.59 -9.71
C ALA A 6 -1.51 -0.76 -10.89
N LEU A 7 -2.79 -1.07 -10.62
CA LEU A 7 -3.83 -1.19 -11.66
C LEU A 7 -3.96 0.09 -12.50
N SER A 8 -4.00 1.25 -11.85
CA SER A 8 -4.05 2.57 -12.50
C SER A 8 -2.81 2.83 -13.35
N HIS A 9 -1.61 2.56 -12.81
CA HIS A 9 -0.34 2.76 -13.51
C HIS A 9 -0.24 1.97 -14.81
N VAL A 10 -0.75 0.74 -14.84
CA VAL A 10 -0.76 -0.09 -16.05
C VAL A 10 -2.05 0.02 -16.88
N GLY A 11 -2.95 0.94 -16.53
CA GLY A 11 -4.18 1.20 -17.29
C GLY A 11 -5.21 0.07 -17.27
N ILE A 12 -5.23 -0.77 -16.24
CA ILE A 12 -6.20 -1.88 -16.11
C ILE A 12 -7.51 -1.34 -15.52
N SER A 13 -8.61 -1.50 -16.28
CA SER A 13 -9.97 -1.28 -15.79
C SER A 13 -10.46 -2.47 -14.99
N VAL A 14 -11.25 -2.19 -13.94
CA VAL A 14 -11.88 -3.23 -13.11
C VAL A 14 -13.33 -2.90 -12.84
N GLU A 15 -14.17 -3.92 -12.66
CA GLU A 15 -15.44 -3.75 -11.92
C GLU A 15 -15.10 -3.50 -10.46
N LEU A 16 -15.48 -2.34 -9.94
CA LEU A 16 -15.23 -1.98 -8.55
C LEU A 16 -16.41 -2.36 -7.66
N ARG A 17 -16.13 -3.23 -6.68
CA ARG A 17 -17.02 -3.49 -5.53
C ARG A 17 -16.42 -2.86 -4.27
N GLU A 18 -16.79 -1.62 -3.98
CA GLU A 18 -16.38 -0.94 -2.75
C GLU A 18 -17.19 -1.47 -1.57
N ILE A 19 -16.54 -1.85 -0.48
CA ILE A 19 -17.23 -2.41 0.70
C ILE A 19 -16.83 -1.65 1.96
N LEU A 20 -17.70 -1.68 2.97
CA LEU A 20 -17.34 -1.26 4.31
C LEU A 20 -16.70 -2.42 5.08
N LEU A 21 -15.54 -2.20 5.70
CA LEU A 21 -14.86 -3.26 6.44
C LEU A 21 -15.63 -3.79 7.66
N SER A 22 -16.53 -2.97 8.19
CA SER A 22 -17.47 -3.30 9.27
C SER A 22 -18.71 -4.06 8.80
N ASP A 23 -18.96 -4.08 7.49
CA ASP A 23 -20.15 -4.65 6.85
C ASP A 23 -19.71 -5.35 5.55
N ARG A 24 -19.09 -6.52 5.73
CA ARG A 24 -18.49 -7.29 4.63
C ARG A 24 -19.58 -8.17 4.01
N PRO A 25 -19.84 -8.06 2.70
CA PRO A 25 -20.87 -8.84 2.03
C PRO A 25 -20.43 -10.29 1.83
N ASP A 26 -21.40 -11.20 1.68
CA ASP A 26 -21.16 -12.63 1.48
C ASP A 26 -20.36 -12.91 0.20
N GLU A 27 -20.51 -12.07 -0.82
CA GLU A 27 -19.77 -12.13 -2.08
C GLU A 27 -18.25 -12.01 -1.89
N LEU A 28 -17.78 -11.27 -0.87
CA LEU A 28 -16.36 -11.23 -0.54
C LEU A 28 -15.88 -12.60 -0.05
N TYR A 29 -16.64 -13.22 0.86
CA TYR A 29 -16.27 -14.50 1.47
C TYR A 29 -16.38 -15.66 0.47
N ALA A 30 -17.31 -15.56 -0.49
CA ALA A 30 -17.48 -16.53 -1.56
C ALA A 30 -16.21 -16.69 -2.41
N ILE A 31 -15.50 -15.58 -2.69
CA ILE A 31 -14.27 -15.60 -3.51
C ILE A 31 -12.99 -15.64 -2.67
N SER A 32 -13.03 -15.12 -1.44
CA SER A 32 -11.87 -15.03 -0.54
C SER A 32 -12.30 -15.34 0.91
N PRO A 33 -12.17 -16.60 1.37
CA PRO A 33 -12.53 -17.01 2.73
C PRO A 33 -11.84 -16.20 3.84
N LYS A 34 -10.67 -15.61 3.55
CA LYS A 34 -9.93 -14.73 4.45
C LYS A 34 -10.71 -13.45 4.81
N GLY A 35 -11.64 -13.02 3.96
CA GLY A 35 -12.47 -11.84 4.17
C GLY A 35 -11.69 -10.52 4.28
N THR A 36 -10.47 -10.45 3.75
CA THR A 36 -9.65 -9.23 3.77
C THR A 36 -9.59 -8.61 2.39
N VAL A 37 -9.61 -7.28 2.32
CA VAL A 37 -9.44 -6.53 1.08
C VAL A 37 -8.01 -5.99 0.94
N PRO A 38 -7.55 -5.71 -0.29
CA PRO A 38 -8.23 -5.93 -1.58
C PRO A 38 -8.25 -7.40 -2.02
N VAL A 39 -9.23 -7.76 -2.84
CA VAL A 39 -9.35 -9.02 -3.57
C VAL A 39 -9.59 -8.69 -5.04
N LEU A 40 -8.97 -9.45 -5.95
CA LEU A 40 -9.17 -9.35 -7.39
C LEU A 40 -9.58 -10.72 -7.94
N GLU A 41 -10.73 -10.77 -8.58
CA GLU A 41 -11.18 -11.92 -9.37
C GLU A 41 -10.86 -11.65 -10.85
N LEU A 42 -10.26 -12.63 -11.52
CA LEU A 42 -9.90 -12.55 -12.93
C LEU A 42 -11.02 -13.15 -13.81
N PRO A 43 -11.06 -12.82 -15.12
CA PRO A 43 -12.09 -13.36 -16.03
C PRO A 43 -12.10 -14.89 -16.15
N ASP A 44 -11.00 -15.56 -15.81
CA ASP A 44 -10.88 -17.01 -15.80
C ASP A 44 -11.27 -17.66 -14.45
N GLY A 45 -11.79 -16.86 -13.51
CA GLY A 45 -12.23 -17.30 -12.18
C GLY A 45 -11.11 -17.45 -11.15
N ARG A 46 -9.84 -17.15 -11.49
CA ARG A 46 -8.77 -17.10 -10.50
C ARG A 46 -8.95 -15.91 -9.57
N VAL A 47 -8.65 -16.11 -8.29
CA VAL A 47 -8.73 -15.06 -7.25
C VAL A 47 -7.33 -14.75 -6.69
N ILE A 48 -7.05 -13.46 -6.52
CA ILE A 48 -5.84 -12.93 -5.89
C ILE A 48 -6.27 -12.06 -4.70
N ASP A 49 -6.01 -12.49 -3.47
CA ASP A 49 -6.50 -11.88 -2.23
C ASP A 49 -5.40 -11.21 -1.37
N GLU A 50 -4.25 -10.97 -1.99
CA GLU A 50 -3.14 -10.21 -1.41
C GLU A 50 -2.79 -8.99 -2.25
N SER A 51 -2.75 -7.83 -1.59
CA SER A 51 -2.43 -6.57 -2.27
C SER A 51 -1.05 -6.52 -2.94
N PHE A 52 -0.07 -7.31 -2.48
CA PHE A 52 1.24 -7.42 -3.14
C PHE A 52 1.12 -8.24 -4.42
N ASP A 53 0.43 -9.38 -4.35
CA ASP A 53 0.23 -10.26 -5.49
C ASP A 53 -0.63 -9.62 -6.58
N ILE A 54 -1.63 -8.80 -6.20
CA ILE A 54 -2.39 -7.99 -7.16
C ILE A 54 -1.47 -7.00 -7.89
N MET A 55 -0.54 -6.34 -7.17
CA MET A 55 0.43 -5.46 -7.83
C MET A 55 1.32 -6.25 -8.78
N LYS A 56 1.87 -7.38 -8.32
CA LYS A 56 2.74 -8.24 -9.13
C LYS A 56 2.03 -8.70 -10.41
N TRP A 57 0.77 -9.13 -10.28
CA TRP A 57 -0.07 -9.50 -11.42
C TRP A 57 -0.31 -8.32 -12.36
N ALA A 58 -0.67 -7.15 -11.85
CA ALA A 58 -0.94 -5.97 -12.67
C ALA A 58 0.32 -5.53 -13.44
N LEU A 59 1.47 -5.46 -12.77
CA LEU A 59 2.74 -5.06 -13.38
C LEU A 59 3.25 -6.09 -14.40
N SER A 60 2.84 -7.37 -14.31
CA SER A 60 3.22 -8.38 -15.31
C SER A 60 2.37 -8.34 -16.60
N GLN A 61 1.29 -7.55 -16.63
CA GLN A 61 0.43 -7.45 -17.82
C GLN A 61 1.02 -6.56 -18.93
N THR A 62 2.01 -5.72 -18.60
CA THR A 62 2.67 -4.82 -19.56
C THR A 62 4.11 -4.58 -19.19
N GLN A 63 4.93 -4.14 -20.14
CA GLN A 63 6.21 -3.54 -19.82
C GLN A 63 5.97 -2.23 -19.06
N THR A 64 6.71 -2.02 -17.97
CA THR A 64 6.55 -0.88 -17.07
C THR A 64 7.90 -0.41 -16.57
N ASP A 65 8.02 0.90 -16.37
CA ASP A 65 9.21 1.55 -15.85
C ASP A 65 9.46 1.25 -14.36
N TRP A 66 8.44 0.77 -13.64
CA TRP A 66 8.51 0.46 -12.21
C TRP A 66 9.35 -0.77 -11.86
N MET A 67 9.69 -1.60 -12.85
CA MET A 67 10.49 -2.83 -12.67
C MET A 67 11.88 -2.72 -13.31
N GLU A 68 12.29 -1.53 -13.79
CA GLU A 68 13.54 -1.34 -14.52
C GLU A 68 14.79 -1.46 -13.65
N ILE A 69 14.72 -1.01 -12.39
CA ILE A 69 15.92 -0.83 -11.55
C ILE A 69 15.97 -1.93 -10.49
N ASP A 70 16.93 -2.86 -10.62
CA ASP A 70 17.31 -3.86 -9.59
C ASP A 70 16.09 -4.50 -8.90
N LEU A 71 15.33 -5.28 -9.66
CA LEU A 71 14.07 -5.88 -9.21
C LEU A 71 14.26 -6.76 -7.97
N ASP A 72 15.39 -7.46 -7.84
CA ASP A 72 15.67 -8.30 -6.67
C ASP A 72 15.80 -7.46 -5.41
N LYS A 73 16.54 -6.34 -5.47
CA LYS A 73 16.62 -5.39 -4.36
C LYS A 73 15.27 -4.75 -4.04
N GLN A 74 14.48 -4.43 -5.06
CA GLN A 74 13.12 -3.92 -4.87
C GLN A 74 12.25 -4.89 -4.06
N LEU A 75 12.23 -6.14 -4.48
CA LEU A 75 11.47 -7.22 -3.85
C LEU A 75 11.96 -7.47 -2.41
N ALA A 76 13.28 -7.42 -2.17
CA ALA A 76 13.83 -7.56 -0.83
C ALA A 76 13.37 -6.44 0.11
N MET A 77 13.37 -5.17 -0.34
CA MET A 77 12.86 -4.05 0.45
C MET A 77 11.36 -4.17 0.74
N ILE A 78 10.57 -4.58 -0.25
CA ILE A 78 9.13 -4.81 -0.06
C ILE A 78 8.88 -5.93 0.94
N LYS A 79 9.68 -7.00 0.88
CA LYS A 79 9.59 -8.12 1.83
C LYS A 79 9.84 -7.66 3.27
N VAL A 80 10.91 -6.89 3.52
CA VAL A 80 11.19 -6.30 4.85
C VAL A 80 10.02 -5.44 5.31
N ASN A 81 9.43 -4.63 4.41
CA ASN A 81 8.26 -3.83 4.75
C ASN A 81 7.05 -4.69 5.18
N ASP A 82 6.73 -5.73 4.40
CA ASP A 82 5.53 -6.53 4.60
C ASP A 82 5.65 -7.53 5.76
N GLU A 83 6.84 -8.10 5.97
CA GLU A 83 7.10 -9.15 6.97
C GLU A 83 7.63 -8.60 8.30
N GLU A 84 8.37 -7.49 8.31
CA GLU A 84 8.97 -6.93 9.54
C GLU A 84 8.31 -5.62 9.96
N PHE A 85 8.23 -4.63 9.05
CA PHE A 85 7.70 -3.31 9.41
C PHE A 85 6.20 -3.34 9.73
N LYS A 86 5.39 -4.01 8.90
CA LYS A 86 3.93 -4.06 9.05
C LYS A 86 3.49 -4.66 10.40
N PRO A 87 4.06 -5.77 10.91
CA PRO A 87 3.76 -6.23 12.27
C PRO A 87 4.06 -5.20 13.36
N TRP A 88 5.21 -4.50 13.29
CA TRP A 88 5.54 -3.44 14.25
C TRP A 88 4.59 -2.24 14.15
N LEU A 89 4.25 -1.84 12.93
CA LEU A 89 3.30 -0.77 12.66
C LEU A 89 1.92 -1.10 13.24
N ASN A 90 1.45 -2.35 13.11
CA ASN A 90 0.19 -2.77 13.69
C ASN A 90 0.20 -2.65 15.22
N LYS A 91 1.29 -3.08 15.88
CA LYS A 91 1.46 -2.92 17.34
C LYS A 91 1.52 -1.45 17.75
N TYR A 92 2.17 -0.60 16.95
CA TYR A 92 2.24 0.84 17.21
C TYR A 92 0.87 1.53 17.10
N LYS A 93 0.09 1.19 16.05
CA LYS A 93 -1.26 1.73 15.82
C LYS A 93 -2.26 1.27 16.87
N TYR A 94 -2.21 -0.01 17.24
CA TYR A 94 -3.20 -0.65 18.12
C TYR A 94 -2.59 -1.01 19.48
N HIS A 95 -1.69 -0.17 19.99
CA HIS A 95 -0.88 -0.46 21.19
C HIS A 95 -1.72 -0.78 22.45
N GLU A 96 -2.95 -0.28 22.55
CA GLU A 96 -3.88 -0.60 23.64
C GLU A 96 -4.20 -2.10 23.74
N ARG A 97 -4.11 -2.82 22.61
CA ARG A 97 -4.28 -4.27 22.48
C ARG A 97 -2.98 -5.05 22.72
N HIS A 98 -1.85 -4.35 22.87
CA HIS A 98 -0.50 -4.90 22.99
C HIS A 98 0.24 -4.29 24.19
N ARG A 99 -0.22 -4.64 25.39
CA ARG A 99 0.21 -4.04 26.67
C ARG A 99 1.58 -4.52 27.17
N GLU A 100 2.27 -5.37 26.41
CA GLU A 100 3.59 -5.90 26.76
C GLU A 100 4.65 -4.78 26.83
N HIS A 101 4.50 -3.74 26.00
CA HIS A 101 5.41 -2.59 25.93
C HIS A 101 4.65 -1.28 25.72
N PRO A 102 5.22 -0.13 26.14
CA PRO A 102 4.62 1.18 25.86
C PRO A 102 4.62 1.47 24.35
N GLN A 103 3.69 2.32 23.90
CA GLN A 103 3.56 2.71 22.49
C GLN A 103 4.89 3.19 21.86
N LYS A 104 5.70 3.95 22.62
CA LYS A 104 7.03 4.44 22.20
C LYS A 104 8.01 3.32 21.84
N PHE A 105 7.90 2.15 22.46
CA PHE A 105 8.74 1.01 22.10
C PHE A 105 8.44 0.54 20.67
N TYR A 106 7.15 0.37 20.34
CA TYR A 106 6.73 -0.03 18.99
C TYR A 106 7.03 1.07 17.95
N GLN A 107 6.88 2.35 18.32
CA GLN A 107 7.33 3.48 17.50
C GLN A 107 8.83 3.38 17.18
N GLY A 108 9.66 3.05 18.18
CA GLY A 108 11.10 2.84 18.01
C GLY A 108 11.43 1.71 17.02
N LYS A 109 10.72 0.58 17.11
CA LYS A 109 10.90 -0.55 16.17
C LYS A 109 10.54 -0.22 14.73
N CYS A 110 9.48 0.56 14.53
CA CYS A 110 9.16 1.11 13.23
C CYS A 110 10.25 2.08 12.75
N ALA A 111 10.74 2.95 13.65
CA ALA A 111 11.73 3.96 13.34
C ALA A 111 13.10 3.39 12.94
N GLU A 112 13.51 2.25 13.49
CA GLU A 112 14.72 1.50 13.08
C GLU A 112 14.67 1.19 11.57
N ILE A 113 13.55 0.67 11.07
CA ILE A 113 13.37 0.34 9.65
C ILE A 113 13.25 1.61 8.79
N LEU A 114 12.40 2.56 9.21
CA LEU A 114 12.18 3.81 8.44
C LEU A 114 13.44 4.68 8.33
N SER A 115 14.37 4.57 9.29
CA SER A 115 15.66 5.28 9.20
C SER A 115 16.50 4.83 8.00
N THR A 116 16.32 3.60 7.54
CA THR A 116 16.95 3.11 6.30
C THR A 116 16.39 3.84 5.08
N TYR A 117 15.07 4.01 5.01
CA TYR A 117 14.41 4.72 3.91
C TYR A 117 14.74 6.21 3.93
N GLU A 118 14.74 6.84 5.10
CA GLU A 118 15.17 8.22 5.29
C GLU A 118 16.59 8.44 4.74
N THR A 119 17.52 7.55 5.09
CA THR A 119 18.92 7.64 4.63
C THR A 119 19.03 7.55 3.11
N ILE A 120 18.26 6.66 2.47
CA ILE A 120 18.23 6.53 1.01
C ILE A 120 17.68 7.83 0.39
N LEU A 121 16.58 8.35 0.92
CA LEU A 121 15.87 9.52 0.40
C LEU A 121 16.60 10.84 0.67
N ASN A 122 17.55 10.88 1.61
CA ASN A 122 18.42 12.04 1.80
C ASN A 122 19.27 12.38 0.57
N THR A 123 19.50 11.40 -0.32
CA THR A 123 20.34 11.55 -1.52
C THR A 123 19.62 11.22 -2.83
N ASN A 124 18.39 10.70 -2.74
CA ASN A 124 17.60 10.23 -3.88
C ASN A 124 16.17 10.73 -3.80
N SER A 125 15.52 10.88 -4.95
CA SER A 125 14.10 11.27 -5.00
C SER A 125 13.15 10.12 -4.64
N TYR A 126 13.59 8.88 -4.85
CA TYR A 126 12.83 7.65 -4.63
C TYR A 126 13.71 6.56 -4.02
N LEU A 127 13.11 5.48 -3.53
CA LEU A 127 13.80 4.42 -2.79
C LEU A 127 14.83 3.64 -3.63
N MET A 128 14.72 3.72 -4.96
CA MET A 128 15.63 3.07 -5.90
C MET A 128 16.42 4.07 -6.76
N GLY A 129 16.43 5.35 -6.39
CA GLY A 129 17.19 6.39 -7.08
C GLY A 129 16.33 7.56 -7.55
N LYS A 130 16.50 7.95 -8.82
CA LYS A 130 15.86 9.16 -9.38
C LYS A 130 14.48 8.95 -9.98
N LYS A 131 14.09 7.70 -10.22
CA LYS A 131 12.78 7.33 -10.79
C LYS A 131 11.97 6.57 -9.75
N ALA A 132 10.66 6.76 -9.76
CA ALA A 132 9.74 5.94 -9.01
C ALA A 132 9.85 4.48 -9.47
N GLN A 133 9.81 3.55 -8.53
CA GLN A 133 9.79 2.12 -8.81
C GLN A 133 8.67 1.43 -8.02
N TRP A 134 8.45 0.14 -8.28
CA TRP A 134 7.44 -0.65 -7.58
C TRP A 134 7.58 -0.56 -6.06
N THR A 135 8.81 -0.59 -5.55
CA THR A 135 9.12 -0.45 -4.11
C THR A 135 8.49 0.79 -3.48
N ASP A 136 8.50 1.94 -4.16
CA ASP A 136 7.94 3.17 -3.61
C ASP A 136 6.44 3.03 -3.33
N VAL A 137 5.69 2.56 -4.33
CA VAL A 137 4.23 2.43 -4.24
C VAL A 137 3.81 1.28 -3.33
N ALA A 138 4.62 0.22 -3.26
CA ALA A 138 4.39 -0.91 -2.36
C ALA A 138 4.52 -0.51 -0.88
N ILE A 139 5.48 0.38 -0.56
CA ILE A 139 5.80 0.82 0.82
C ILE A 139 4.94 2.02 1.26
N LEU A 140 4.58 2.91 0.33
CA LEU A 140 3.82 4.14 0.57
C LEU A 140 2.62 4.00 1.53
N PRO A 141 1.71 3.01 1.41
CA PRO A 141 0.58 2.88 2.33
C PRO A 141 0.99 2.75 3.79
N PHE A 142 2.10 2.07 4.06
CA PHE A 142 2.54 1.73 5.41
C PHE A 142 3.27 2.91 6.06
N VAL A 143 4.12 3.61 5.29
CA VAL A 143 4.72 4.87 5.73
C VAL A 143 3.63 5.90 6.02
N ARG A 144 2.63 6.02 5.13
CA ARG A 144 1.47 6.90 5.36
C ARG A 144 0.76 6.53 6.66
N GLN A 145 0.49 5.25 6.91
CA GLN A 145 -0.16 4.81 8.14
C GLN A 145 0.66 5.14 9.39
N PHE A 146 1.99 4.95 9.35
CA PHE A 146 2.89 5.30 10.45
C PHE A 146 2.84 6.81 10.76
N ALA A 147 2.97 7.64 9.73
CA ALA A 147 2.94 9.09 9.85
C ALA A 147 1.64 9.60 10.51
N HIS A 148 0.51 8.96 10.24
CA HIS A 148 -0.79 9.40 10.79
C HIS A 148 -1.01 8.99 12.26
N VAL A 149 -0.15 8.16 12.86
CA VAL A 149 -0.25 7.85 14.30
C VAL A 149 0.26 9.02 15.15
N ASP A 150 1.37 9.64 14.74
CA ASP A 150 1.97 10.82 15.38
C ASP A 150 2.69 11.66 14.31
N LEU A 151 1.93 12.54 13.66
CA LEU A 151 2.41 13.33 12.53
C LEU A 151 3.51 14.32 12.93
N PRO A 152 3.40 15.09 14.04
CA PRO A 152 4.48 15.99 14.45
C PRO A 152 5.81 15.26 14.72
N TYR A 153 5.77 14.06 15.31
CA TYR A 153 6.97 13.25 15.47
C TYR A 153 7.56 12.82 14.11
N PHE A 154 6.72 12.32 13.20
CA PHE A 154 7.15 11.85 11.90
C PHE A 154 7.82 12.96 11.08
N GLU A 155 7.18 14.12 10.96
CA GLU A 155 7.69 15.27 10.20
C GLU A 155 9.01 15.78 10.74
N LYS A 156 9.20 15.75 12.07
CA LYS A 156 10.44 16.17 12.72
C LYS A 156 11.56 15.14 12.57
N LYS A 157 11.23 13.84 12.60
CA LYS A 157 12.22 12.75 12.63
C LYS A 157 12.67 12.28 11.25
N PHE A 158 11.75 12.30 10.27
CA PHE A 158 11.96 11.74 8.94
C PHE A 158 11.64 12.79 7.86
N ILE A 159 12.55 13.74 7.70
CA ILE A 159 12.34 14.93 6.85
C ILE A 159 12.23 14.51 5.39
N SER A 160 13.16 13.69 4.90
CA SER A 160 13.21 13.28 3.49
C SER A 160 12.10 12.29 3.16
N LEU A 161 11.80 11.36 4.07
CA LEU A 161 10.67 10.44 3.93
C LEU A 161 9.33 11.18 3.96
N ASN A 162 9.20 12.25 4.74
CA ASN A 162 8.01 13.10 4.72
C ASN A 162 7.87 13.84 3.40
N GLN A 163 8.95 14.40 2.85
CA GLN A 163 8.95 15.02 1.53
C GLN A 163 8.54 14.03 0.44
N TRP A 164 9.08 12.81 0.47
CA TRP A 164 8.69 11.71 -0.42
C TRP A 164 7.21 11.34 -0.28
N LEU A 165 6.70 11.24 0.95
CA LEU A 165 5.30 10.93 1.23
C LEU A 165 4.37 12.02 0.68
N GLU A 166 4.69 13.30 0.90
CA GLU A 166 3.91 14.42 0.38
C GLU A 166 3.98 14.51 -1.15
N GLY A 167 5.12 14.22 -1.75
CA GLY A 167 5.27 14.12 -3.20
C GLY A 167 4.34 13.07 -3.81
N TRP A 168 4.27 11.88 -3.20
CA TRP A 168 3.32 10.85 -3.62
C TRP A 168 1.87 11.28 -3.41
N LYS A 169 1.53 11.85 -2.26
CA LYS A 169 0.18 12.36 -2.00
C LYS A 169 -0.24 13.43 -3.00
N GLY A 170 0.68 14.29 -3.45
CA GLY A 170 0.43 15.31 -4.46
C GLY A 170 0.35 14.78 -5.89
N SER A 171 0.75 13.53 -6.15
CA SER A 171 0.76 12.97 -7.50
C SER A 171 -0.65 12.71 -8.04
N GLY A 172 -0.83 12.90 -9.35
CA GLY A 172 -2.08 12.58 -10.04
C GLY A 172 -2.49 11.11 -9.87
N LEU A 173 -1.52 10.19 -9.90
CA LEU A 173 -1.74 8.76 -9.67
C LEU A 173 -2.34 8.50 -8.28
N PHE A 174 -1.79 9.07 -7.22
CA PHE A 174 -2.35 8.89 -5.87
C PHE A 174 -3.76 9.48 -5.78
N GLN A 175 -3.97 10.70 -6.29
CA GLN A 175 -5.28 11.35 -6.24
C GLN A 175 -6.35 10.55 -7.00
N SER A 176 -6.00 9.94 -8.13
CA SER A 176 -6.89 9.13 -8.95
C SER A 176 -7.49 7.93 -8.18
N VAL A 177 -6.66 7.20 -7.43
CA VAL A 177 -7.08 5.99 -6.70
C VAL A 177 -7.76 6.28 -5.36
N MET A 178 -7.66 7.52 -4.87
CA MET A 178 -8.19 7.96 -3.58
C MET A 178 -9.60 8.55 -3.68
N LYS A 179 -10.18 8.60 -4.89
CA LYS A 179 -11.61 8.90 -5.10
C LYS A 179 -12.46 7.99 -4.22
N LYS A 180 -13.51 8.57 -3.62
CA LYS A 180 -14.49 7.83 -2.83
C LYS A 180 -15.52 7.23 -3.77
N TYR A 181 -15.88 5.98 -3.52
CA TYR A 181 -16.93 5.26 -4.24
C TYR A 181 -18.05 4.94 -3.28
N ILE A 182 -19.28 4.85 -3.80
CA ILE A 182 -20.42 4.38 -3.02
C ILE A 182 -20.21 2.91 -2.66
N GLN A 183 -20.68 2.51 -1.48
CA GLN A 183 -20.68 1.09 -1.10
C GLN A 183 -21.47 0.30 -2.15
N TRP A 184 -20.88 -0.79 -2.63
CA TRP A 184 -21.49 -1.71 -3.56
C TRP A 184 -22.63 -2.49 -2.89
N GLN A 185 -23.67 -2.75 -3.65
CA GLN A 185 -24.80 -3.61 -3.29
C GLN A 185 -25.05 -4.58 -4.46
N PRO A 186 -25.60 -5.79 -4.22
CA PRO A 186 -25.80 -6.81 -5.25
C PRO A 186 -26.68 -6.38 -6.44
N ASP A 187 -27.59 -5.42 -6.21
CA ASP A 187 -28.50 -4.86 -7.21
C ASP A 187 -27.91 -3.66 -7.98
N HIS A 188 -26.71 -3.20 -7.61
CA HIS A 188 -26.04 -2.12 -8.33
C HIS A 188 -25.55 -2.58 -9.71
N VAL A 189 -25.75 -1.71 -10.70
CA VAL A 189 -25.13 -1.88 -12.03
C VAL A 189 -23.60 -1.91 -11.87
N PRO A 190 -22.88 -2.83 -12.55
CA PRO A 190 -21.42 -2.89 -12.49
C PRO A 190 -20.76 -1.54 -12.75
N LEU A 191 -19.95 -1.09 -11.78
CA LEU A 191 -19.18 0.14 -11.89
C LEU A 191 -17.78 -0.18 -12.43
N ILE A 192 -17.55 0.08 -13.72
CA ILE A 192 -16.22 -0.07 -14.31
C ILE A 192 -15.38 1.18 -14.04
N VAL A 193 -14.22 0.98 -13.43
CA VAL A 193 -13.30 2.05 -13.03
C VAL A 193 -11.94 1.86 -13.69
N SER A 194 -11.49 2.90 -14.38
CA SER A 194 -10.07 3.23 -14.56
C SER A 194 -9.74 4.32 -13.54
N PHE A 195 -8.96 3.99 -12.52
CA PHE A 195 -8.74 4.87 -11.37
C PHE A 195 -8.19 6.23 -11.78
#